data_AF-A0A0P0LGW3-F1
#
_entry.id   AF-A0A0P0LGW3-F1
#
_cell.length_a   1.000
_cell.length_b   1.000
_cell.length_c   1.000
_cell.angle_alpha   90.00
_cell.angle_beta   90.00
_cell.angle_gamma   90.00
#
_symmetry.space_group_name_H-M   'P 1'
#
loop_
_entity.id
_entity.type
_entity.pdbx_description
1 polymer ?
#
loop_
_entity_poly.entity_id
_entity_poly.type
_entity_poly.pdbx_seq_one_letter_code
_entity_poly.pdbx_strand_id
1 'polypeptide(L)'
;MTQPSKTPRRHFLRASTALAASLSGMVFVGQAQAQAAPWPAKPIKIVVAFPPGGLTDAYARNYGDYLSTRLGVPVVIENKPGAGAIIGIDAVAKSPPDGYTFVMSTSGTFWQNRVLYAKLPYNLDKDLTPVTVFPSGPLVVGINDKIPAKNMAEFVAWAKKNPTSMGTYAPGSYPHMLADQTNRQQSTKIQSVHYRGEAPMWLDVASGQLQIAVGSYQAFNAVATRGVRAIGVTGSYRSPKLPDVPTLTEQGNTEKLVTLEGGLPLVAPAGTPEAILKRMADEAVAWSNTERAAKLRETFAIPNKPKNLAGTRKDWEAEVPVWIKLAVDLGIKLD
;
A
#
# COMPACT_ATOMS: atom_id res chain seq x y z
N MET A 1 54.18 55.57 85.27
CA MET A 1 53.31 54.69 86.08
C MET A 1 51.97 54.65 85.37
N THR A 2 51.40 53.56 84.85
CA THR A 2 51.52 52.13 85.17
C THR A 2 50.94 51.33 83.99
N GLN A 3 51.67 50.32 83.51
CA GLN A 3 51.11 49.06 82.96
C GLN A 3 50.73 48.13 84.13
N PRO A 4 50.15 46.91 83.95
CA PRO A 4 49.62 46.20 82.77
C PRO A 4 48.25 45.51 83.05
N SER A 5 47.63 44.84 82.06
CA SER A 5 47.33 43.40 82.17
C SER A 5 46.90 42.78 80.83
N LYS A 6 47.45 41.58 80.60
CA LYS A 6 47.22 40.65 79.49
C LYS A 6 45.89 39.91 79.76
N THR A 7 45.10 39.46 78.79
CA THR A 7 45.10 38.15 78.07
C THR A 7 43.64 37.90 77.62
N PRO A 8 43.25 36.87 76.83
CA PRO A 8 43.95 36.14 75.77
C PRO A 8 43.17 36.13 74.43
N ARG A 9 43.93 36.21 73.33
CA ARG A 9 43.56 35.72 72.00
C ARG A 9 43.35 34.20 72.06
N ARG A 10 42.11 33.74 71.87
CA ARG A 10 41.66 32.38 71.47
C ARG A 10 40.30 32.17 72.12
N HIS A 11 39.20 32.45 71.42
CA HIS A 11 37.87 31.82 71.62
C HIS A 11 36.75 32.46 70.78
N PHE A 12 37.01 33.52 70.00
CA PHE A 12 36.00 34.13 69.10
C PHE A 12 36.09 33.68 67.63
N LEU A 13 36.59 32.47 67.36
CA LEU A 13 36.75 31.92 65.99
C LEU A 13 35.88 30.68 65.74
N ARG A 14 34.72 30.58 66.42
CA ARG A 14 33.76 29.47 66.24
C ARG A 14 32.28 29.87 66.22
N ALA A 15 31.95 31.15 65.98
CA ALA A 15 30.56 31.61 65.93
C ALA A 15 30.30 32.62 64.81
N SER A 16 30.83 32.35 63.61
CA SER A 16 30.59 33.22 62.43
C SER A 16 30.49 32.45 61.10
N THR A 17 30.25 31.14 61.14
CA THR A 17 29.95 30.30 59.96
C THR A 17 28.47 29.95 59.89
N ALA A 18 27.58 30.94 60.02
CA ALA A 18 26.13 30.73 59.92
C ALA A 18 25.35 31.94 59.37
N LEU A 19 25.98 32.82 58.58
CA LEU A 19 25.24 33.92 57.94
C LEU A 19 25.82 34.35 56.58
N ALA A 20 26.19 33.38 55.74
CA ALA A 20 26.57 33.61 54.34
C ALA A 20 26.10 32.46 53.43
N ALA A 21 24.83 32.06 53.56
CA ALA A 21 24.23 30.98 52.77
C ALA A 21 22.81 31.31 52.30
N SER A 22 22.57 32.55 51.88
CA SER A 22 21.22 32.99 51.48
C SER A 22 21.22 34.11 50.43
N LEU A 23 22.04 33.98 49.38
CA LEU A 23 21.94 34.83 48.17
C LEU A 23 22.42 34.14 46.88
N SER A 24 22.17 32.83 46.76
CA SER A 24 22.31 32.10 45.49
C SER A 24 20.93 31.58 45.07
N GLY A 25 20.00 32.51 44.85
CA GLY A 25 18.63 32.23 44.44
C GLY A 25 18.38 32.72 43.03
N MET A 26 18.03 31.77 42.15
CA MET A 26 17.39 31.94 40.83
C MET A 26 18.27 32.36 39.66
N VAL A 27 19.20 31.48 39.28
CA VAL A 27 19.44 31.28 37.85
C VAL A 27 18.20 30.55 37.32
N PHE A 28 17.29 31.30 36.69
CA PHE A 28 16.28 30.72 35.80
C PHE A 28 17.05 30.03 34.67
N VAL A 29 17.38 28.74 34.87
CA VAL A 29 17.69 27.85 33.77
C VAL A 29 16.38 27.70 33.04
N GLY A 30 16.10 28.63 32.12
CA GLY A 30 15.02 28.49 31.16
C GLY A 30 15.21 27.14 30.51
N GLN A 31 14.35 26.19 30.86
CA GLN A 31 14.23 24.95 30.13
C GLN A 31 13.91 25.36 28.70
N ALA A 32 14.94 25.38 27.85
CA ALA A 32 14.74 25.41 26.42
C ALA A 32 13.95 24.13 26.12
N GLN A 33 12.63 24.24 26.13
CA GLN A 33 11.78 23.24 25.52
C GLN A 33 12.23 23.24 24.07
N ALA A 34 13.05 22.27 23.69
CA ALA A 34 13.32 21.98 22.31
C ALA A 34 11.94 21.71 21.68
N GLN A 35 11.35 22.75 21.09
CA GLN A 35 10.14 22.62 20.32
C GLN A 35 10.49 21.59 19.25
N ALA A 36 9.94 20.38 19.40
CA ALA A 36 10.09 19.35 18.40
C ALA A 36 9.77 20.01 17.06
N ALA A 37 10.74 20.01 16.14
CA ALA A 37 10.56 20.67 14.85
C ALA A 37 9.24 20.18 14.24
N PRO A 38 8.38 21.08 13.72
CA PRO A 38 7.07 20.69 13.22
C PRO A 38 7.26 19.61 12.14
N TRP A 39 6.49 18.52 12.24
CA TRP A 39 6.53 17.47 11.23
C TRP A 39 6.00 18.02 9.89
N PRO A 40 6.65 17.72 8.75
CA PRO A 40 7.91 17.00 8.61
C PRO A 40 9.15 17.92 8.62
N ALA A 41 10.25 17.46 9.24
CA ALA A 41 11.54 18.16 9.31
C ALA A 41 12.70 17.39 8.64
N LYS A 42 12.44 16.21 8.09
CA LYS A 42 13.39 15.35 7.36
C LYS A 42 12.67 14.65 6.20
N PRO A 43 13.42 14.04 5.25
CA PRO A 43 12.80 13.32 4.14
C PRO A 43 11.81 12.25 4.58
N ILE A 44 10.70 12.14 3.86
CA ILE A 44 9.72 11.05 4.01
C ILE A 44 10.07 9.95 3.02
N LYS A 45 9.89 8.69 3.43
CA LYS A 45 10.10 7.52 2.59
C LYS A 45 8.79 6.80 2.33
N ILE A 46 8.51 6.50 1.08
CA ILE A 46 7.43 5.59 0.67
C ILE A 46 8.07 4.37 0.02
N VAL A 47 7.98 3.23 0.72
CA VAL A 47 8.41 1.93 0.21
C VAL A 47 7.32 1.38 -0.69
N VAL A 48 7.65 1.02 -1.93
CA VAL A 48 6.73 0.34 -2.85
C VAL A 48 7.08 -1.14 -2.85
N ALA A 49 6.15 -2.01 -2.45
CA ALA A 49 6.42 -3.44 -2.30
C ALA A 49 6.40 -4.24 -3.62
N PHE A 50 6.40 -3.53 -4.75
CA PHE A 50 6.37 -4.07 -6.11
C PHE A 50 7.48 -3.43 -6.98
N PRO A 51 7.87 -4.08 -8.09
CA PRO A 51 8.89 -3.54 -8.99
C PRO A 51 8.49 -2.19 -9.60
N PRO A 52 9.48 -1.40 -10.06
CA PRO A 52 9.24 -0.14 -10.76
C PRO A 52 8.40 -0.32 -12.04
N GLY A 53 7.69 0.74 -12.43
CA GLY A 53 6.98 0.81 -13.72
C GLY A 53 5.56 0.24 -13.74
N GLY A 54 5.10 -0.38 -12.64
CA GLY A 54 3.70 -0.78 -12.47
C GLY A 54 2.81 0.32 -11.89
N LEU A 55 1.51 0.04 -11.80
CA LEU A 55 0.50 0.98 -11.27
C LEU A 55 0.85 1.51 -9.86
N THR A 56 1.27 0.63 -8.95
CA THR A 56 1.65 1.00 -7.57
C THR A 56 2.81 2.00 -7.54
N ASP A 57 3.84 1.76 -8.35
CA ASP A 57 5.01 2.64 -8.47
C ASP A 57 4.62 3.99 -9.10
N ALA A 58 3.74 3.97 -10.11
CA ALA A 58 3.25 5.18 -10.76
C ALA A 58 2.47 6.08 -9.79
N TYR A 59 1.58 5.53 -8.97
CA TYR A 59 0.91 6.29 -7.90
C TYR A 59 1.90 6.83 -6.87
N ALA A 60 2.81 5.98 -6.36
CA ALA A 60 3.77 6.37 -5.34
C ALA A 60 4.66 7.54 -5.78
N ARG A 61 5.21 7.50 -7.01
CA ARG A 61 6.03 8.59 -7.56
C ARG A 61 5.24 9.86 -7.77
N ASN A 62 4.05 9.75 -8.37
CA ASN A 62 3.25 10.93 -8.68
C ASN A 62 2.75 11.65 -7.42
N TYR A 63 2.33 10.86 -6.42
CA TYR A 63 1.93 11.38 -5.12
C TYR A 63 3.13 11.88 -4.30
N GLY A 64 4.25 11.17 -4.32
CA GLY A 64 5.49 11.57 -3.63
C GLY A 64 6.03 12.91 -4.12
N ASP A 65 6.08 13.12 -5.44
CA ASP A 65 6.52 14.41 -6.00
C ASP A 65 5.60 15.57 -5.60
N TYR A 66 4.28 15.32 -5.59
CA TYR A 66 3.29 16.29 -5.10
C TYR A 66 3.53 16.60 -3.62
N LEU A 67 3.68 15.57 -2.79
CA LEU A 67 3.95 15.72 -1.36
C LEU A 67 5.25 16.46 -1.11
N SER A 68 6.29 16.21 -1.90
CA SER A 68 7.58 16.87 -1.70
C SER A 68 7.47 18.38 -1.91
N THR A 69 6.75 18.78 -2.96
CA THR A 69 6.42 20.19 -3.21
C THR A 69 5.55 20.76 -2.09
N ARG A 70 4.57 19.99 -1.63
CA ARG A 70 3.54 20.44 -0.70
C ARG A 70 4.01 20.55 0.76
N LEU A 71 4.92 19.67 1.16
CA LEU A 71 5.44 19.56 2.53
C LEU A 71 6.83 20.22 2.68
N GLY A 72 7.47 20.63 1.58
CA GLY A 72 8.77 21.31 1.61
C GLY A 72 9.94 20.42 2.02
N VAL A 73 9.75 19.10 2.06
CA VAL A 73 10.80 18.11 2.32
C VAL A 73 10.86 17.09 1.18
N PRO A 74 12.01 16.43 0.92
CA PRO A 74 12.07 15.36 -0.06
C PRO A 74 11.13 14.19 0.30
N VAL A 75 10.47 13.61 -0.71
CA VAL A 75 9.78 12.32 -0.57
C VAL A 75 10.46 11.29 -1.46
N VAL A 76 11.07 10.29 -0.85
CA VAL A 76 11.86 9.27 -1.54
C VAL A 76 11.02 8.02 -1.76
N ILE A 77 10.94 7.58 -3.02
CA ILE A 77 10.28 6.33 -3.39
C ILE A 77 11.33 5.23 -3.49
N GLU A 78 11.15 4.15 -2.71
CA GLU A 78 12.05 3.00 -2.68
C GLU A 78 11.29 1.72 -3.02
N ASN A 79 11.57 1.10 -4.18
CA ASN A 79 10.96 -0.18 -4.52
C ASN A 79 11.65 -1.34 -3.78
N LYS A 80 10.91 -2.10 -2.97
CA LYS A 80 11.36 -3.32 -2.28
C LYS A 80 10.49 -4.52 -2.63
N PRO A 81 10.58 -5.04 -3.87
CA PRO A 81 9.81 -6.22 -4.27
C PRO A 81 10.37 -7.50 -3.66
N GLY A 82 9.54 -8.55 -3.63
CA GLY A 82 9.94 -9.91 -3.28
C GLY A 82 8.98 -10.58 -2.30
N ALA A 83 8.95 -11.92 -2.33
CA ALA A 83 8.10 -12.77 -1.48
C ALA A 83 6.63 -12.29 -1.42
N GLY A 84 6.01 -11.96 -2.57
CA GLY A 84 4.61 -11.49 -2.59
C GLY A 84 4.37 -10.22 -1.78
N ALA A 85 5.29 -9.25 -1.85
CA ALA A 85 5.32 -7.97 -1.11
C ALA A 85 5.78 -8.06 0.36
N ILE A 86 6.03 -9.25 0.91
CA ILE A 86 6.41 -9.42 2.32
C ILE A 86 7.67 -8.60 2.68
N ILE A 87 8.69 -8.56 1.81
CA ILE A 87 9.96 -7.86 2.10
C ILE A 87 9.73 -6.35 2.33
N GLY A 88 8.95 -5.70 1.45
CA GLY A 88 8.67 -4.27 1.57
C GLY A 88 7.78 -3.94 2.76
N ILE A 89 6.76 -4.78 3.02
CA ILE A 89 5.85 -4.58 4.14
C ILE A 89 6.57 -4.78 5.48
N ASP A 90 7.38 -5.83 5.61
CA ASP A 90 8.15 -6.14 6.82
C ASP A 90 9.11 -5.00 7.19
N ALA A 91 9.81 -4.44 6.20
CA ALA A 91 10.73 -3.33 6.41
C ALA A 91 10.03 -2.09 7.00
N VAL A 92 8.78 -1.84 6.61
CA VAL A 92 8.00 -0.70 7.13
C VAL A 92 7.32 -1.04 8.45
N ALA A 93 6.76 -2.23 8.63
CA ALA A 93 6.16 -2.66 9.89
C ALA A 93 7.11 -2.52 11.09
N LYS A 94 8.42 -2.68 10.85
CA LYS A 94 9.49 -2.55 11.86
C LYS A 94 10.12 -1.15 11.93
N SER A 95 9.64 -0.18 11.14
CA SER A 95 10.14 1.19 11.17
C SER A 95 9.53 1.99 12.33
N PRO A 96 10.20 3.05 12.83
CA PRO A 96 9.62 3.93 13.85
C PRO A 96 8.25 4.48 13.41
N PRO A 97 7.25 4.53 14.30
CA PRO A 97 5.95 5.13 14.02
C PRO A 97 6.00 6.67 14.10
N ASP A 98 7.03 7.28 13.51
CA ASP A 98 7.29 8.73 13.57
C ASP A 98 6.73 9.49 12.35
N GLY A 99 6.04 8.79 11.45
CA GLY A 99 5.41 9.37 10.27
C GLY A 99 6.37 9.67 9.12
N TYR A 100 7.58 9.11 9.10
CA TYR A 100 8.53 9.30 7.99
C TYR A 100 8.73 8.06 7.11
N THR A 101 8.12 6.93 7.45
CA THR A 101 8.17 5.73 6.62
C THR A 101 6.76 5.17 6.40
N PHE A 102 6.41 4.97 5.14
CA PHE A 102 5.15 4.40 4.70
C PHE A 102 5.42 3.27 3.71
N VAL A 103 4.46 2.37 3.53
CA VAL A 103 4.49 1.34 2.49
C VAL A 103 3.25 1.46 1.61
N MET A 104 3.45 1.36 0.30
CA MET A 104 2.39 1.18 -0.68
C MET A 104 2.47 -0.22 -1.30
N SER A 105 1.34 -0.91 -1.31
CA SER A 105 1.21 -2.26 -1.88
C SER A 105 -0.19 -2.44 -2.47
N THR A 106 -0.59 -3.68 -2.79
CA THR A 106 -1.94 -4.00 -3.26
C THR A 106 -2.85 -4.42 -2.11
N SER A 107 -4.15 -4.23 -2.28
CA SER A 107 -5.18 -4.66 -1.34
C SER A 107 -5.05 -6.15 -0.98
N GLY A 108 -4.78 -7.04 -1.95
CA GLY A 108 -4.58 -8.47 -1.69
C GLY A 108 -3.49 -8.73 -0.65
N THR A 109 -2.35 -8.06 -0.76
CA THR A 109 -1.23 -8.22 0.18
C THR A 109 -1.51 -7.70 1.58
N PHE A 110 -2.37 -6.68 1.70
CA PHE A 110 -2.74 -6.11 2.99
C PHE A 110 -3.97 -6.73 3.61
N TRP A 111 -4.83 -7.40 2.86
CA TRP A 111 -6.11 -7.92 3.34
C TRP A 111 -6.09 -9.44 3.46
N GLN A 112 -5.76 -10.13 2.37
CA GLN A 112 -5.88 -11.59 2.24
C GLN A 112 -4.70 -12.34 2.84
N ASN A 113 -3.49 -11.76 2.83
CA ASN A 113 -2.29 -12.43 3.35
C ASN A 113 -2.41 -12.87 4.83
N ARG A 114 -3.38 -12.35 5.59
CA ARG A 114 -3.76 -12.84 6.94
C ARG A 114 -4.08 -14.33 6.98
N VAL A 115 -4.65 -14.85 5.89
CA VAL A 115 -5.15 -16.23 5.80
C VAL A 115 -4.49 -17.04 4.70
N LEU A 116 -3.78 -16.36 3.77
CA LEU A 116 -3.02 -17.04 2.73
C LEU A 116 -1.66 -17.56 3.23
N TYR A 117 -1.07 -16.92 4.24
CA TYR A 117 0.16 -17.38 4.87
C TYR A 117 -0.12 -17.82 6.31
N ALA A 118 0.40 -18.99 6.70
CA ALA A 118 0.40 -19.51 8.05
C ALA A 118 1.24 -18.64 8.99
N LYS A 119 2.33 -18.04 8.47
CA LYS A 119 3.20 -17.16 9.25
C LYS A 119 3.74 -16.00 8.42
N LEU A 120 3.45 -14.78 8.88
CA LEU A 120 4.08 -13.56 8.39
C LEU A 120 5.10 -13.05 9.42
N PRO A 121 6.15 -12.32 8.99
CA PRO A 121 7.12 -11.71 9.90
C PRO A 121 6.59 -10.43 10.60
N TYR A 122 5.33 -10.09 10.35
CA TYR A 122 4.57 -8.98 10.93
C TYR A 122 3.10 -9.39 11.10
N ASN A 123 2.37 -8.66 11.95
CA ASN A 123 0.94 -8.75 12.11
C ASN A 123 0.23 -7.60 11.38
N LEU A 124 -0.56 -7.92 10.35
CA LEU A 124 -1.26 -6.93 9.52
C LEU A 124 -2.28 -6.07 10.25
N ASP A 125 -2.75 -6.48 11.44
CA ASP A 125 -3.72 -5.75 12.25
C ASP A 125 -3.09 -4.96 13.39
N LYS A 126 -1.94 -5.43 13.92
CA LYS A 126 -1.29 -4.84 15.10
C LYS A 126 -0.11 -3.95 14.76
N ASP A 127 0.62 -4.25 13.69
CA ASP A 127 1.89 -3.58 13.39
C ASP A 127 1.73 -2.46 12.35
N LEU A 128 0.55 -2.35 11.74
CA LEU A 128 0.29 -1.47 10.59
C LEU A 128 -1.07 -0.78 10.73
N THR A 129 -1.18 0.44 10.18
CA THR A 129 -2.42 1.22 10.15
C THR A 129 -2.64 1.85 8.77
N PRO A 130 -3.86 1.77 8.19
CA PRO A 130 -4.15 2.35 6.88
C PRO A 130 -4.12 3.88 6.93
N VAL A 131 -3.64 4.48 5.83
CA VAL A 131 -3.59 5.94 5.63
C VAL A 131 -4.61 6.35 4.57
N THR A 132 -4.48 5.78 3.37
CA THR A 132 -5.41 5.98 2.26
C THR A 132 -5.34 4.78 1.31
N VAL A 133 -6.37 4.56 0.49
CA VAL A 133 -6.35 3.56 -0.59
C VAL A 133 -6.49 4.28 -1.91
N PHE A 134 -5.47 4.14 -2.78
CA PHE A 134 -5.56 4.63 -4.14
C PHE A 134 -6.33 3.61 -5.00
N PRO A 135 -7.25 4.06 -5.87
CA PRO A 135 -8.05 3.15 -6.67
C PRO A 135 -7.21 2.47 -7.74
N SER A 136 -7.46 1.19 -7.97
CA SER A 136 -6.77 0.42 -9.03
C SER A 136 -7.48 0.47 -10.38
N GLY A 137 -8.78 0.81 -10.40
CA GLY A 137 -9.63 0.74 -11.57
C GLY A 137 -10.11 -0.69 -11.87
N PRO A 138 -10.91 -0.87 -12.94
CA PRO A 138 -11.35 -2.18 -13.38
C PRO A 138 -10.17 -2.87 -14.06
N LEU A 139 -9.81 -4.06 -13.58
CA LEU A 139 -8.69 -4.82 -14.14
C LEU A 139 -9.14 -5.50 -15.43
N VAL A 140 -8.29 -5.47 -16.45
CA VAL A 140 -8.56 -6.10 -17.74
C VAL A 140 -8.32 -7.60 -17.64
N VAL A 141 -9.31 -8.38 -18.06
CA VAL A 141 -9.19 -9.82 -18.31
C VAL A 141 -8.80 -10.00 -19.78
N GLY A 142 -7.54 -10.37 -20.01
CA GLY A 142 -6.96 -10.47 -21.35
C GLY A 142 -6.47 -11.88 -21.64
N ILE A 143 -6.70 -12.34 -22.87
CA ILE A 143 -6.26 -13.65 -23.36
C ILE A 143 -5.31 -13.50 -24.54
N ASN A 144 -4.51 -14.53 -24.81
CA ASN A 144 -3.81 -14.64 -26.09
C ASN A 144 -4.84 -14.69 -27.24
N ASP A 145 -4.63 -13.91 -28.29
CA ASP A 145 -5.64 -13.68 -29.34
C ASP A 145 -5.91 -14.90 -30.24
N LYS A 146 -5.01 -15.89 -30.25
CA LYS A 146 -5.17 -17.18 -30.94
C LYS A 146 -6.19 -18.10 -30.28
N ILE A 147 -6.58 -17.82 -29.04
CA ILE A 147 -7.63 -18.58 -28.36
C ILE A 147 -8.98 -18.12 -28.92
N PRO A 148 -9.84 -19.04 -29.41
CA PRO A 148 -11.10 -18.71 -30.08
C PRO A 148 -12.22 -18.38 -29.08
N ALA A 149 -11.92 -17.56 -28.07
CA ALA A 149 -12.88 -17.07 -27.07
C ALA A 149 -12.99 -15.54 -27.13
N LYS A 150 -14.20 -15.01 -26.99
CA LYS A 150 -14.50 -13.57 -27.01
C LYS A 150 -15.04 -13.05 -25.68
N ASN A 151 -15.37 -13.95 -24.76
CA ASN A 151 -15.89 -13.67 -23.43
C ASN A 151 -15.41 -14.75 -22.45
N MET A 152 -15.68 -14.53 -21.16
CA MET A 152 -15.23 -15.44 -20.11
C MET A 152 -15.89 -16.82 -20.20
N ALA A 153 -17.15 -16.91 -20.62
CA ALA A 153 -17.86 -18.19 -20.75
C ALA A 153 -17.24 -19.07 -21.84
N GLU A 154 -16.95 -18.50 -23.01
CA GLU A 154 -16.24 -19.17 -24.10
C GLU A 154 -14.83 -19.57 -23.69
N PHE A 155 -14.13 -18.70 -22.95
CA PHE A 155 -12.80 -19.00 -22.43
C PHE A 155 -12.83 -20.18 -21.46
N VAL A 156 -13.78 -20.22 -20.52
CA VAL A 156 -13.96 -21.34 -19.60
C VAL A 156 -14.27 -22.63 -20.36
N ALA A 157 -15.14 -22.58 -21.36
CA ALA A 157 -15.45 -23.75 -22.20
C ALA A 157 -14.21 -24.26 -22.96
N TRP A 158 -13.36 -23.35 -23.43
CA TRP A 158 -12.09 -23.68 -24.06
C TRP A 158 -11.09 -24.26 -23.03
N ALA A 159 -10.96 -23.65 -21.85
CA ALA A 159 -10.04 -24.05 -20.80
C ALA A 159 -10.36 -25.43 -20.19
N LYS A 160 -11.61 -25.87 -20.25
CA LYS A 160 -12.00 -27.25 -19.89
C LYS A 160 -11.37 -28.32 -20.79
N LYS A 161 -11.02 -27.96 -22.02
CA LYS A 161 -10.53 -28.88 -23.06
C LYS A 161 -9.04 -28.72 -23.35
N ASN A 162 -8.40 -27.70 -22.79
CA ASN A 162 -7.03 -27.33 -23.13
C ASN A 162 -6.20 -27.06 -21.86
N PRO A 163 -4.92 -27.45 -21.81
CA PRO A 163 -4.01 -26.97 -20.78
C PRO A 163 -4.03 -25.45 -20.75
N THR A 164 -4.29 -24.89 -19.56
CA THR A 164 -4.51 -23.46 -19.40
C THR A 164 -3.71 -22.97 -18.21
N SER A 165 -2.99 -21.88 -18.41
CA SER A 165 -2.30 -21.14 -17.37
C SER A 165 -2.80 -19.70 -17.28
N MET A 166 -2.97 -19.21 -16.05
CA MET A 166 -3.28 -17.83 -15.75
C MET A 166 -2.07 -17.13 -15.14
N GLY A 167 -1.63 -16.06 -15.80
CA GLY A 167 -0.61 -15.17 -15.25
C GLY A 167 -1.13 -14.42 -14.04
N THR A 168 -0.31 -14.36 -12.99
CA THR A 168 -0.58 -13.59 -11.77
C THR A 168 0.60 -12.68 -11.46
N TYR A 169 0.36 -11.42 -11.08
CA TYR A 169 1.44 -10.45 -10.84
C TYR A 169 2.09 -10.56 -9.46
N ALA A 170 1.55 -11.41 -8.58
CA ALA A 170 2.13 -11.89 -7.34
C ALA A 170 1.31 -13.09 -6.80
N PRO A 171 1.90 -13.94 -5.95
CA PRO A 171 1.11 -14.86 -5.12
C PRO A 171 0.07 -14.09 -4.29
N GLY A 172 -1.17 -14.57 -4.29
CA GLY A 172 -2.29 -13.91 -3.59
C GLY A 172 -2.84 -12.65 -4.28
N SER A 173 -2.39 -12.35 -5.50
CA SER A 173 -2.98 -11.28 -6.30
C SER A 173 -4.40 -11.61 -6.76
N TYR A 174 -5.13 -10.60 -7.24
CA TYR A 174 -6.48 -10.79 -7.80
C TYR A 174 -6.60 -11.93 -8.83
N PRO A 175 -5.75 -12.02 -9.89
CA PRO A 175 -5.81 -13.14 -10.82
C PRO A 175 -5.58 -14.51 -10.16
N HIS A 176 -4.81 -14.59 -9.06
CA HIS A 176 -4.64 -15.86 -8.34
C HIS A 176 -5.99 -16.33 -7.77
N MET A 177 -6.70 -15.45 -7.08
CA MET A 177 -8.03 -15.75 -6.56
C MET A 177 -9.03 -16.07 -7.67
N LEU A 178 -8.95 -15.34 -8.79
CA LEU A 178 -9.87 -15.54 -9.91
C LEU A 178 -9.66 -16.92 -10.54
N ALA A 179 -8.41 -17.37 -10.71
CA ALA A 179 -8.10 -18.70 -11.20
C ALA A 179 -8.70 -19.78 -10.29
N ASP A 180 -8.47 -19.67 -8.97
CA ASP A 180 -8.98 -20.64 -7.99
C ASP A 180 -10.50 -20.66 -7.91
N GLN A 181 -11.13 -19.48 -7.96
CA GLN A 181 -12.59 -19.36 -8.03
C GLN A 181 -13.15 -20.03 -9.29
N THR A 182 -12.54 -19.75 -10.45
CA THR A 182 -12.95 -20.33 -11.73
C THR A 182 -12.77 -21.85 -11.74
N ASN A 183 -11.68 -22.35 -11.18
CA ASN A 183 -11.43 -23.79 -11.03
C ASN A 183 -12.52 -24.46 -10.20
N ARG A 184 -12.84 -23.90 -9.02
CA ARG A 184 -13.84 -24.46 -8.10
C ARG A 184 -15.25 -24.47 -8.68
N GLN A 185 -15.66 -23.39 -9.32
CA GLN A 185 -17.04 -23.24 -9.79
C GLN A 185 -17.28 -23.90 -11.14
N GLN A 186 -16.29 -23.79 -12.03
CA GLN A 186 -16.44 -24.24 -13.40
C GLN A 186 -15.79 -25.60 -13.62
N SER A 187 -15.19 -26.23 -12.60
CA SER A 187 -14.45 -27.50 -12.74
C SER A 187 -13.36 -27.42 -13.81
N THR A 188 -12.70 -26.25 -13.91
CA THR A 188 -11.51 -26.07 -14.75
C THR A 188 -10.25 -26.48 -14.00
N LYS A 189 -9.11 -26.54 -14.69
CA LYS A 189 -7.79 -26.89 -14.12
C LYS A 189 -6.72 -25.84 -14.46
N ILE A 190 -7.11 -24.56 -14.46
CA ILE A 190 -6.26 -23.42 -14.77
C ILE A 190 -5.11 -23.36 -13.74
N GLN A 191 -3.88 -23.36 -14.23
CA GLN A 191 -2.69 -23.28 -13.39
C GLN A 191 -2.27 -21.81 -13.19
N SER A 192 -2.12 -21.38 -11.94
CA SER A 192 -1.62 -20.04 -11.63
C SER A 192 -0.10 -19.98 -11.80
N VAL A 193 0.39 -19.01 -12.57
CA VAL A 193 1.83 -18.76 -12.76
C VAL A 193 2.18 -17.41 -12.14
N HIS A 194 3.10 -17.40 -11.17
CA HIS A 194 3.44 -16.20 -10.39
C HIS A 194 4.61 -15.43 -11.00
N TYR A 195 4.36 -14.17 -11.34
CA TYR A 195 5.36 -13.23 -11.83
C TYR A 195 5.74 -12.22 -10.76
N ARG A 196 6.86 -11.55 -10.98
CA ARG A 196 7.29 -10.39 -10.20
C ARG A 196 6.73 -9.12 -10.87
N GLY A 197 5.41 -8.93 -10.81
CA GLY A 197 4.72 -7.79 -11.43
C GLY A 197 4.06 -8.08 -12.79
N GLU A 198 3.30 -7.10 -13.29
CA GLU A 198 2.43 -7.26 -14.47
C GLU A 198 3.17 -7.30 -15.81
N ALA A 199 4.26 -6.54 -15.95
CA ALA A 199 4.96 -6.40 -17.23
C ALA A 199 5.44 -7.76 -17.81
N PRO A 200 6.21 -8.59 -17.09
CA PRO A 200 6.62 -9.89 -17.61
C PRO A 200 5.43 -10.86 -17.81
N MET A 201 4.40 -10.76 -16.97
CA MET A 201 3.18 -11.56 -17.10
C MET A 201 2.46 -11.27 -18.42
N TRP A 202 2.27 -10.01 -18.80
CA TRP A 202 1.61 -9.64 -20.05
C TRP A 202 2.43 -9.97 -21.30
N LEU A 203 3.76 -9.91 -21.22
CA LEU A 203 4.64 -10.36 -22.30
C LEU A 203 4.47 -11.86 -22.59
N ASP A 204 4.25 -12.68 -21.57
CA ASP A 204 4.05 -14.12 -21.73
C ASP A 204 2.66 -14.47 -22.25
N VAL A 205 1.64 -13.65 -21.98
CA VAL A 205 0.34 -13.75 -22.68
C VAL A 205 0.52 -13.40 -24.16
N ALA A 206 1.25 -12.33 -24.47
CA ALA A 206 1.48 -11.88 -25.85
C ALA A 206 2.24 -12.92 -26.68
N SER A 207 3.23 -13.59 -26.09
CA SER A 207 3.99 -14.67 -26.75
C SER A 207 3.26 -16.01 -26.81
N GLY A 208 2.14 -16.15 -26.08
CA GLY A 208 1.32 -17.36 -26.03
C GLY A 208 1.81 -18.43 -25.03
N GLN A 209 2.81 -18.11 -24.21
CA GLN A 209 3.24 -18.96 -23.10
C GLN A 209 2.14 -19.05 -22.02
N LEU A 210 1.44 -17.95 -21.79
CA LEU A 210 0.24 -17.88 -20.95
C LEU A 210 -1.02 -17.72 -21.80
N GLN A 211 -2.12 -18.31 -21.34
CA GLN A 211 -3.40 -18.24 -22.06
C GLN A 211 -4.23 -17.04 -21.63
N ILE A 212 -4.14 -16.64 -20.37
CA ILE A 212 -4.94 -15.56 -19.79
C ILE A 212 -4.16 -14.83 -18.69
N ALA A 213 -4.45 -13.55 -18.48
CA ALA A 213 -4.03 -12.81 -17.31
C ALA A 213 -5.08 -11.75 -16.93
N VAL A 214 -4.98 -11.25 -15.69
CA VAL A 214 -5.76 -10.12 -15.21
C VAL A 214 -4.84 -9.06 -14.61
N GLY A 215 -4.99 -7.81 -15.03
CA GLY A 215 -4.12 -6.72 -14.59
C GLY A 215 -4.59 -5.34 -15.03
N SER A 216 -3.80 -4.31 -14.73
CA SER A 216 -4.11 -2.92 -15.04
C SER A 216 -4.25 -2.68 -16.55
N TYR A 217 -5.10 -1.71 -16.93
CA TYR A 217 -5.31 -1.35 -18.32
C TYR A 217 -4.01 -0.96 -19.02
N GLN A 218 -3.14 -0.17 -18.38
CA GLN A 218 -1.91 0.31 -19.00
C GLN A 218 -0.94 -0.84 -19.31
N ALA A 219 -0.81 -1.82 -18.41
CA ALA A 219 0.04 -2.98 -18.62
C ALA A 219 -0.50 -3.90 -19.72
N PHE A 220 -1.82 -4.10 -19.78
CA PHE A 220 -2.50 -4.76 -20.91
C PHE A 220 -2.29 -4.00 -22.23
N ASN A 221 -2.50 -2.69 -22.22
CA ASN A 221 -2.46 -1.85 -23.42
C ASN A 221 -1.07 -1.84 -24.07
N ALA A 222 0.00 -2.03 -23.29
CA ALA A 222 1.37 -2.18 -23.81
C ALA A 222 1.57 -3.42 -24.71
N VAL A 223 0.67 -4.41 -24.64
CA VAL A 223 0.71 -5.64 -25.44
C VAL A 223 -0.56 -5.91 -26.25
N ALA A 224 -1.59 -5.05 -26.18
CA ALA A 224 -2.87 -5.27 -26.84
C ALA A 224 -2.77 -5.41 -28.37
N THR A 225 -1.81 -4.73 -29.01
CA THR A 225 -1.55 -4.85 -30.45
C THR A 225 -0.56 -5.97 -30.81
N ARG A 226 -0.13 -6.75 -29.82
CA ARG A 226 0.93 -7.76 -29.92
C ARG A 226 0.42 -9.18 -29.63
N GLY A 227 -0.85 -9.45 -29.95
CA GLY A 227 -1.43 -10.78 -29.81
C GLY A 227 -2.23 -11.01 -28.51
N VAL A 228 -2.73 -9.94 -27.89
CA VAL A 228 -3.54 -10.02 -26.65
C VAL A 228 -4.87 -9.31 -26.85
N ARG A 229 -5.97 -9.96 -26.48
CA ARG A 229 -7.33 -9.42 -26.58
C ARG A 229 -8.00 -9.36 -25.22
N ALA A 230 -8.61 -8.22 -24.90
CA ALA A 230 -9.49 -8.10 -23.74
C ALA A 230 -10.80 -8.84 -24.00
N ILE A 231 -11.22 -9.66 -23.05
CA ILE A 231 -12.50 -10.40 -23.08
C ILE A 231 -13.42 -10.03 -21.92
N GLY A 232 -12.96 -9.17 -21.01
CA GLY A 232 -13.76 -8.66 -19.91
C GLY A 232 -12.97 -7.69 -19.04
N VAL A 233 -13.65 -7.06 -18.10
CA VAL A 233 -13.01 -6.32 -17.00
C VAL A 233 -13.63 -6.68 -15.65
N THR A 234 -12.87 -6.54 -14.57
CA THR A 234 -13.36 -6.76 -13.20
C THR A 234 -14.13 -5.55 -12.68
N GLY A 235 -14.82 -5.73 -11.56
CA GLY A 235 -15.49 -4.64 -10.84
C GLY A 235 -16.89 -4.35 -11.38
N SER A 236 -17.38 -3.16 -11.01
CA SER A 236 -18.78 -2.77 -11.19
C SER A 236 -19.04 -1.90 -12.43
N TYR A 237 -17.99 -1.48 -13.13
CA TYR A 237 -18.09 -0.60 -14.30
C TYR A 237 -17.08 -0.98 -15.38
N ARG A 238 -17.43 -0.70 -16.63
CA ARG A 238 -16.53 -0.89 -17.78
C ARG A 238 -15.34 0.05 -17.71
N SER A 239 -14.20 -0.37 -18.24
CA SER A 239 -13.06 0.53 -18.37
C SER A 239 -13.39 1.71 -19.29
N PRO A 240 -13.15 2.97 -18.88
CA PRO A 240 -13.33 4.13 -19.76
C PRO A 240 -12.52 4.08 -21.06
N LYS A 241 -11.46 3.28 -21.11
CA LYS A 241 -10.61 3.08 -22.30
C LYS A 241 -10.97 1.80 -23.09
N LEU A 242 -11.91 1.00 -22.60
CA LEU A 242 -12.45 -0.19 -23.28
C LEU A 242 -13.99 -0.23 -23.13
N PRO A 243 -14.73 0.78 -23.64
CA PRO A 243 -16.18 0.90 -23.41
C PRO A 243 -17.00 -0.26 -24.00
N ASP A 244 -16.48 -0.93 -25.03
CA ASP A 244 -17.13 -2.07 -25.68
C ASP A 244 -16.83 -3.41 -24.99
N VAL A 245 -15.90 -3.44 -24.02
CA VAL A 245 -15.56 -4.65 -23.27
C VAL A 245 -16.45 -4.73 -22.02
N PRO A 246 -17.36 -5.72 -21.91
CA PRO A 246 -18.25 -5.82 -20.77
C PRO A 246 -17.49 -6.26 -19.51
N THR A 247 -17.97 -5.82 -18.35
CA THR A 247 -17.55 -6.36 -17.06
C THR A 247 -17.85 -7.86 -16.98
N LEU A 248 -17.14 -8.60 -16.14
CA LEU A 248 -17.47 -10.00 -15.86
C LEU A 248 -18.90 -10.15 -15.31
N THR A 249 -19.36 -9.17 -14.53
CA THR A 249 -20.73 -9.10 -14.01
C THR A 249 -21.77 -8.97 -15.13
N GLU A 250 -21.55 -8.09 -16.11
CA GLU A 250 -22.41 -7.96 -17.30
C GLU A 250 -22.40 -9.23 -18.17
N GLN A 251 -21.34 -10.04 -18.10
CA GLN A 251 -21.27 -11.35 -18.75
C GLN A 251 -21.99 -12.45 -17.96
N GLY A 252 -22.64 -12.13 -16.84
CA GLY A 252 -23.41 -13.08 -16.03
C GLY A 252 -22.61 -13.81 -14.95
N ASN A 253 -21.36 -13.40 -14.68
CA ASN A 253 -20.61 -13.92 -13.52
C ASN A 253 -21.19 -13.29 -12.25
N THR A 254 -21.59 -14.12 -11.28
CA THR A 254 -22.35 -13.69 -10.09
C THR A 254 -21.52 -13.70 -8.81
N GLU A 255 -20.28 -14.14 -8.92
CA GLU A 255 -19.39 -14.32 -7.80
C GLU A 255 -19.01 -13.00 -7.16
N LYS A 256 -18.94 -13.00 -5.83
CA LYS A 256 -18.60 -11.76 -5.12
C LYS A 256 -17.26 -11.18 -5.59
N LEU A 257 -16.23 -12.01 -5.82
CA LEU A 257 -14.91 -11.56 -6.27
C LEU A 257 -14.95 -10.71 -7.55
N VAL A 258 -15.78 -11.08 -8.54
CA VAL A 258 -15.80 -10.36 -9.83
C VAL A 258 -16.42 -8.97 -9.72
N THR A 259 -17.23 -8.74 -8.69
CA THR A 259 -17.84 -7.44 -8.37
C THR A 259 -16.90 -6.51 -7.59
N LEU A 260 -15.84 -7.05 -6.98
CA LEU A 260 -14.95 -6.28 -6.13
C LEU A 260 -13.87 -5.58 -6.96
N GLU A 261 -13.53 -4.37 -6.52
CA GLU A 261 -12.38 -3.62 -7.01
C GLU A 261 -11.25 -3.70 -5.99
N GLY A 262 -10.04 -3.98 -6.47
CA GLY A 262 -8.85 -3.86 -5.65
C GLY A 262 -8.45 -2.40 -5.46
N GLY A 263 -7.45 -2.18 -4.62
CA GLY A 263 -6.84 -0.87 -4.44
C GLY A 263 -5.35 -0.99 -4.17
N LEU A 264 -4.74 0.17 -3.99
CA LEU A 264 -3.35 0.31 -3.63
C LEU A 264 -3.26 1.05 -2.28
N PRO A 265 -3.36 0.32 -1.15
CA PRO A 265 -3.21 0.92 0.16
C PRO A 265 -1.85 1.57 0.36
N LEU A 266 -1.87 2.80 0.88
CA LEU A 266 -0.76 3.41 1.60
C LEU A 266 -0.98 3.18 3.09
N VAL A 267 0.03 2.60 3.74
CA VAL A 267 -0.05 2.11 5.12
C VAL A 267 1.18 2.59 5.89
N ALA A 268 1.02 2.89 7.18
CA ALA A 268 2.08 3.31 8.08
C ALA A 268 2.28 2.29 9.21
N PRO A 269 3.41 2.32 9.94
CA PRO A 269 3.57 1.57 11.18
C PRO A 269 2.45 1.93 12.18
N ALA A 270 1.96 0.94 12.91
CA ALA A 270 1.01 1.17 14.00
C ALA A 270 1.61 2.10 15.06
N GLY A 271 0.78 2.99 15.61
CA GLY A 271 1.21 4.04 16.53
C GLY A 271 1.66 5.34 15.86
N THR A 272 1.69 5.41 14.52
CA THR A 272 1.94 6.67 13.82
C THR A 272 0.91 7.73 14.25
N PRO A 273 1.31 8.96 14.64
CA PRO A 273 0.39 9.97 15.13
C PRO A 273 -0.79 10.22 14.18
N GLU A 274 -2.00 10.24 14.74
CA GLU A 274 -3.26 10.40 13.98
C GLU A 274 -3.27 11.66 13.10
N ALA A 275 -2.68 12.75 13.60
CA ALA A 275 -2.55 14.00 12.84
C ALA A 275 -1.70 13.83 11.56
N ILE A 276 -0.67 12.99 11.60
CA ILE A 276 0.19 12.68 10.44
C ILE A 276 -0.58 11.79 9.46
N LEU A 277 -1.25 10.75 9.95
CA LEU A 277 -2.09 9.89 9.11
C LEU A 277 -3.16 10.71 8.38
N LYS A 278 -3.84 11.61 9.11
CA LYS A 278 -4.85 12.50 8.54
C LYS A 278 -4.23 13.45 7.53
N ARG A 279 -3.07 14.05 7.83
CA ARG A 279 -2.38 14.94 6.90
C ARG A 279 -2.02 14.24 5.60
N MET A 280 -1.46 13.03 5.67
CA MET A 280 -1.14 12.23 4.49
C MET A 280 -2.40 11.83 3.71
N ALA A 281 -3.49 11.46 4.37
CA ALA A 281 -4.73 11.11 3.67
C ALA A 281 -5.38 12.33 2.98
N ASP A 282 -5.38 13.49 3.66
CA ASP A 282 -5.94 14.73 3.10
C ASP A 282 -5.12 15.22 1.90
N GLU A 283 -3.80 15.09 1.94
CA GLU A 283 -2.94 15.43 0.81
C GLU A 283 -3.12 14.46 -0.36
N ALA A 284 -3.44 13.19 -0.13
CA ALA A 284 -3.81 12.27 -1.19
C ALA A 284 -5.11 12.68 -1.89
N VAL A 285 -6.11 13.15 -1.12
CA VAL A 285 -7.35 13.70 -1.67
C VAL A 285 -7.08 14.98 -2.46
N ALA A 286 -6.30 15.92 -1.91
CA ALA A 286 -5.93 17.16 -2.60
C ALA A 286 -5.16 16.89 -3.89
N TRP A 287 -4.16 16.00 -3.85
CA TRP A 287 -3.42 15.53 -5.02
C TRP A 287 -4.36 14.98 -6.08
N SER A 288 -5.34 14.15 -5.70
CA SER A 288 -6.26 13.51 -6.65
C SER A 288 -7.14 14.47 -7.47
N ASN A 289 -7.23 15.74 -7.03
CA ASN A 289 -7.93 16.83 -7.71
C ASN A 289 -7.02 17.64 -8.65
N THR A 290 -5.72 17.37 -8.68
CA THR A 290 -4.78 18.02 -9.60
C THR A 290 -4.87 17.44 -11.02
N GLU A 291 -4.50 18.23 -12.02
CA GLU A 291 -4.39 17.77 -13.41
C GLU A 291 -3.39 16.62 -13.55
N ARG A 292 -2.27 16.69 -12.81
CA ARG A 292 -1.24 15.65 -12.80
C ARG A 292 -1.81 14.29 -12.36
N ALA A 293 -2.61 14.26 -11.29
CA ALA A 293 -3.27 13.05 -10.83
C ALA A 293 -4.38 12.58 -11.78
N ALA A 294 -5.12 13.52 -12.38
CA ALA A 294 -6.13 13.21 -13.39
C ALA A 294 -5.50 12.53 -14.62
N LYS A 295 -4.39 13.05 -15.14
CA LYS A 295 -3.64 12.48 -16.26
C LYS A 295 -3.08 11.09 -15.97
N LEU A 296 -2.57 10.88 -14.75
CA LEU A 296 -2.15 9.55 -14.30
C LEU A 296 -3.34 8.58 -14.35
N ARG A 297 -4.45 8.94 -13.70
CA ARG A 297 -5.65 8.11 -13.65
C ARG A 297 -6.23 7.82 -15.04
N GLU A 298 -6.24 8.80 -15.94
CA GLU A 298 -6.70 8.61 -17.32
C GLU A 298 -5.83 7.58 -18.08
N THR A 299 -4.50 7.63 -17.89
CA THR A 299 -3.56 6.68 -18.50
C THR A 299 -3.83 5.24 -18.08
N PHE A 300 -4.31 5.04 -16.85
CA PHE A 300 -4.66 3.72 -16.31
C PHE A 300 -6.16 3.40 -16.38
N ALA A 301 -6.98 4.25 -17.02
CA ALA A 301 -8.43 4.11 -17.10
C ALA A 301 -9.15 4.04 -15.73
N ILE A 302 -8.72 4.87 -14.77
CA ILE A 302 -9.21 4.86 -13.38
C ILE A 302 -10.12 6.07 -13.12
N PRO A 303 -11.45 5.91 -13.05
CA PRO A 303 -12.35 7.04 -12.82
C PRO A 303 -12.35 7.52 -11.36
N ASN A 304 -12.12 6.60 -10.43
CA ASN A 304 -12.26 6.83 -8.98
C ASN A 304 -11.09 7.62 -8.39
N LYS A 305 -11.30 8.17 -7.19
CA LYS A 305 -10.30 8.93 -6.42
C LYS A 305 -10.10 8.31 -5.02
N PRO A 306 -8.93 8.50 -4.38
CA PRO A 306 -8.74 8.10 -2.98
C PRO A 306 -9.68 8.86 -2.04
N LYS A 307 -9.93 8.28 -0.86
CA LYS A 307 -10.72 8.89 0.21
C LYS A 307 -9.80 9.46 1.30
N ASN A 308 -10.36 10.35 2.12
CA ASN A 308 -9.70 10.81 3.33
C ASN A 308 -9.56 9.66 4.35
N LEU A 309 -8.91 9.93 5.49
CA LEU A 309 -8.60 8.90 6.48
C LEU A 309 -9.86 8.19 7.01
N ALA A 310 -10.91 8.96 7.35
CA ALA A 310 -12.15 8.42 7.88
C ALA A 310 -12.87 7.52 6.86
N GLY A 311 -12.98 7.98 5.60
CA GLY A 311 -13.56 7.19 4.51
C GLY A 311 -12.74 5.93 4.22
N THR A 312 -11.40 6.04 4.27
CA THR A 312 -10.51 4.90 4.08
C THR A 312 -10.71 3.85 5.17
N ARG A 313 -10.76 4.25 6.45
CA ARG A 313 -10.96 3.30 7.56
C ARG A 313 -12.33 2.63 7.50
N LYS A 314 -13.38 3.39 7.17
CA LYS A 314 -14.72 2.84 6.96
C LYS A 314 -14.73 1.76 5.88
N ASP A 315 -14.11 2.02 4.72
CA ASP A 315 -14.00 1.02 3.66
C ASP A 315 -13.14 -0.17 4.10
N TRP A 316 -12.02 0.09 4.80
CA TRP A 316 -11.13 -0.95 5.31
C TRP A 316 -11.87 -1.93 6.23
N GLU A 317 -12.64 -1.41 7.19
CA GLU A 317 -13.45 -2.22 8.11
C GLU A 317 -14.53 -3.02 7.38
N ALA A 318 -15.12 -2.47 6.31
CA ALA A 318 -16.15 -3.13 5.53
C ALA A 318 -15.60 -4.19 4.55
N GLU A 319 -14.49 -3.90 3.89
CA GLU A 319 -13.96 -4.71 2.79
C GLU A 319 -13.03 -5.82 3.26
N VAL A 320 -12.17 -5.56 4.27
CA VAL A 320 -11.19 -6.56 4.74
C VAL A 320 -11.83 -7.90 5.10
N PRO A 321 -12.93 -7.96 5.88
CA PRO A 321 -13.58 -9.23 6.21
C PRO A 321 -14.11 -9.97 4.97
N VAL A 322 -14.62 -9.23 3.97
CA VAL A 322 -15.13 -9.82 2.71
C VAL A 322 -13.99 -10.50 1.95
N TRP A 323 -12.85 -9.83 1.81
CA TRP A 323 -11.69 -10.38 1.11
C TRP A 323 -11.05 -11.56 1.86
N ILE A 324 -10.98 -11.50 3.19
CA ILE A 324 -10.52 -12.62 4.02
C ILE A 324 -11.43 -13.83 3.83
N LYS A 325 -12.76 -13.63 3.93
CA LYS A 325 -13.72 -14.72 3.76
C LYS A 325 -13.57 -15.37 2.39
N LEU A 326 -13.44 -14.57 1.33
CA LEU A 326 -13.23 -15.09 -0.02
C LEU A 326 -11.95 -15.94 -0.12
N ALA A 327 -10.84 -15.48 0.43
CA ALA A 327 -9.60 -16.24 0.43
C ALA A 327 -9.74 -17.59 1.17
N VAL A 328 -10.44 -17.60 2.32
CA VAL A 328 -10.72 -18.83 3.08
C VAL A 328 -11.65 -19.78 2.31
N ASP A 329 -12.75 -19.28 1.75
CA ASP A 329 -13.71 -20.08 0.99
C ASP A 329 -13.05 -20.72 -0.25
N LEU A 330 -12.09 -20.01 -0.87
CA LEU A 330 -11.29 -20.50 -1.98
C LEU A 330 -10.15 -21.44 -1.55
N GLY A 331 -9.95 -21.65 -0.24
CA GLY A 331 -8.96 -22.58 0.31
C GLY A 331 -7.53 -22.32 -0.17
N ILE A 332 -7.22 -21.07 -0.51
CA ILE A 332 -5.92 -20.69 -1.06
C ILE A 332 -4.91 -20.64 0.08
N LYS A 333 -3.76 -21.30 -0.11
CA LYS A 333 -2.62 -21.24 0.81
C LYS A 333 -1.35 -20.99 0.01
N LEU A 334 -0.44 -20.23 0.59
CA LEU A 334 0.85 -19.86 0.02
C LEU A 334 2.03 -20.53 0.75
N ASP A 335 1.77 -21.19 1.89
CA ASP A 335 2.68 -22.03 2.68
C ASP A 335 1.91 -23.07 3.53
#